data_AF-A0A7W0LKZ8-F1
#
_entry.id   AF-A0A7W0LKZ8-F1
#
_cell.length_a   1.000
_cell.length_b   1.000
_cell.length_c   1.000
_cell.angle_alpha   90.00
_cell.angle_beta   90.00
_cell.angle_gamma   90.00
#
_symmetry.space_group_name_H-M   'P 1'
#
loop_
_entity.id
_entity.type
_entity.pdbx_description
1 polymer ?
#
loop_
_entity_poly.entity_id
_entity_poly.type
_entity_poly.pdbx_seq_one_letter_code
_entity_poly.pdbx_strand_id
1 'polypeptide(L)' 'MGTAIISTSSGVMTGHEARKAGVGGEVVAHVW' A
#
# COMPACT_ATOMS: atom_id res chain seq x y z
N MET A 1 -4.45 -11.21 -10.09
CA MET A 1 -3.45 -10.14 -10.28
C MET A 1 -3.24 -9.56 -8.90
N GLY A 2 -2.05 -9.77 -8.34
CA GLY A 2 -1.81 -9.47 -6.95
C GLY A 2 -1.69 -7.98 -6.62
N THR A 3 -1.86 -7.65 -5.35
CA THR A 3 -1.66 -6.30 -4.82
C THR A 3 -0.77 -6.35 -3.58
N ALA A 4 0.03 -5.30 -3.39
CA ALA A 4 0.77 -5.09 -2.15
C ALA A 4 -0.12 -4.33 -1.15
N ILE A 5 -0.01 -4.68 0.12
CA ILE A 5 -0.56 -3.89 1.22
C ILE A 5 0.57 -3.05 1.81
N ILE A 6 0.35 -1.74 1.89
CA ILE A 6 1.32 -0.74 2.32
C ILE A 6 0.87 -0.15 3.66
N SER A 7 1.73 -0.18 4.66
CA SER A 7 1.60 0.59 5.90
C SER A 7 2.17 1.99 5.68
N THR A 8 1.34 3.02 5.80
CA THR A 8 1.72 4.43 5.62
C THR A 8 1.51 5.21 6.92
N SER A 9 2.02 6.44 7.00
CA SER A 9 1.74 7.35 8.12
C SER A 9 0.26 7.73 8.27
N SER A 10 -0.55 7.49 7.24
CA SER A 10 -1.99 7.78 7.23
C SER A 10 -2.85 6.52 7.35
N GLY A 11 -2.24 5.38 7.69
CA GLY A 11 -2.92 4.08 7.82
C GLY A 11 -2.50 3.05 6.77
N VAL A 12 -3.14 1.88 6.82
CA VAL A 12 -2.88 0.75 5.92
C VAL A 12 -3.78 0.84 4.69
N MET A 13 -3.21 0.67 3.50
CA MET A 13 -3.92 0.75 2.23
C MET A 13 -3.28 -0.12 1.15
N THR A 14 -3.94 -0.27 0.00
CA THR A 14 -3.35 -0.98 -1.14
C THR A 14 -2.24 -0.15 -1.80
N GLY A 15 -1.31 -0.83 -2.50
CA GLY A 15 -0.26 -0.14 -3.27
C GLY A 15 -0.80 0.81 -4.33
N HIS A 16 -1.99 0.55 -4.87
CA HIS A 16 -2.65 1.46 -5.80
C HIS A 16 -3.11 2.75 -5.10
N GLU A 17 -3.75 2.63 -3.94
CA GLU A 17 -4.19 3.77 -3.14
C GLU A 17 -3.02 4.62 -2.67
N ALA A 18 -1.94 4.00 -2.19
CA ALA A 18 -0.73 4.71 -1.77
C ALA A 18 -0.13 5.56 -2.91
N ARG A 19 -0.07 5.00 -4.13
CA ARG A 19 0.39 5.73 -5.32
C ARG A 19 -0.54 6.88 -5.68
N LYS A 20 -1.86 6.68 -5.63
CA LYS A 20 -2.85 7.72 -5.93
C LYS A 20 -2.80 8.86 -4.90
N ALA A 21 -2.57 8.54 -3.64
CA ALA A 21 -2.43 9.51 -2.56
C ALA A 21 -1.05 10.18 -2.49
N GLY A 22 -0.06 9.71 -3.27
CA GLY A 22 1.29 10.26 -3.29
C GLY A 22 2.07 10.01 -2.00
N VAL A 23 1.72 8.96 -1.25
CA VAL A 23 2.37 8.60 0.02
C VAL A 23 3.19 7.32 -0.11
N GLY A 24 4.34 7.30 0.56
CA GLY A 24 5.17 6.11 0.71
C GLY A 24 4.85 5.34 1.99
N GLY A 25 5.51 4.20 2.16
CA GLY A 25 5.33 3.35 3.32
C GLY A 25 6.10 2.03 3.22
N GLU A 26 5.85 1.15 4.18
CA GLU A 26 6.44 -0.19 4.22
C GLU A 26 5.46 -1.21 3.62
N VAL A 27 5.98 -2.11 2.79
CA VAL A 27 5.19 -3.24 2.28
C VAL A 27 5.05 -4.27 3.41
N VAL A 28 3.82 -4.56 3.83
CA VAL A 28 3.56 -5.49 4.93
C VAL A 28 3.01 -6.84 4.48
N ALA A 29 2.40 -6.89 3.29
CA ALA A 29 1.88 -8.12 2.73
C ALA A 29 1.71 -8.06 1.20
N HIS A 30 1.60 -9.23 0.60
CA HIS A 30 1.18 -9.43 -0.77
C HIS A 30 -0.02 -10.37 -0.81
N VAL A 31 -0.98 -10.05 -1.68
CA VAL A 31 -2.13 -10.90 -2.02
C VAL A 31 -2.04 -11.19 -3.51
N TRP A 32 -2.26 -12.43 -3.98
CA TRP A 32 -2.14 -12.84 -5.39
C TRP A 32 -3.47 -13.22 -6.04
#